data_AF-A0A7X6Y3I1-F1
#
_entry.id   AF-A0A7X6Y3I1-F1
#
_cell.length_a   1.000
_cell.length_b   1.000
_cell.length_c   1.000
_cell.angle_alpha   90.00
_cell.angle_beta   90.00
_cell.angle_gamma   90.00
#
_symmetry.space_group_name_H-M   'P 1'
#
loop_
_entity.id
_entity.type
_entity.pdbx_description
1 polymer ?
#
loop_
_entity_poly.entity_id
_entity_poly.type
_entity_poly.pdbx_seq_one_letter_code
_entity_poly.pdbx_strand_id
1 'polypeptide(L)'
;NYLLQWEMIKWALERGCDIYDFRGVSGDTDENNPLYGLYRFKKGFGGKFTEFIGELDYVFNPFIYFTIEKAEHLFREARRMLFVIKNRGKPPGEEEASV
;
A
#
# COMPACT_ATOMS: atom_id res chain seq x y z
N ASN A 1 -1.31 17.25 -8.36
CA ASN A 1 -0.49 16.02 -8.21
C ASN A 1 0.54 15.88 -9.35
N TYR A 2 0.15 16.01 -10.62
CA TYR A 2 1.07 15.87 -11.76
C TYR A 2 2.32 16.77 -11.73
N LEU A 3 2.15 18.07 -11.45
CA LEU A 3 3.28 19.01 -11.40
C LEU A 3 4.34 18.59 -10.37
N LEU A 4 3.90 18.21 -9.16
CA LEU A 4 4.81 17.77 -8.10
C LEU A 4 5.65 16.56 -8.54
N GLN A 5 5.03 15.54 -9.12
CA GLN A 5 5.75 14.36 -9.62
C GLN A 5 6.69 14.72 -10.77
N TRP A 6 6.28 15.62 -11.66
CA TRP A 6 7.12 16.08 -12.76
C TRP A 6 8.36 16.84 -12.28
N GLU A 7 8.22 17.73 -11.31
CA GLU A 7 9.36 18.42 -10.69
C GLU A 7 10.31 17.43 -10.01
N MET A 8 9.80 16.41 -9.32
CA MET A 8 10.65 15.38 -8.72
C MET A 8 11.39 14.53 -9.76
N ILE A 9 10.78 14.24 -10.91
CA ILE A 9 11.46 13.54 -12.02
C ILE A 9 12.58 14.40 -12.58
N LYS A 10 12.34 15.69 -12.85
CA LYS A 10 13.39 16.62 -13.31
C LYS A 10 14.54 16.68 -12.31
N TRP A 11 14.24 16.76 -11.02
CA TRP A 11 15.26 16.77 -9.97
C TRP A 11 16.10 15.48 -9.92
N ALA A 12 15.48 14.32 -10.15
CA ALA A 12 16.21 13.06 -10.26
C ALA A 12 17.16 13.05 -11.48
N LEU A 13 16.71 13.59 -12.61
CA LEU A 13 17.54 13.73 -13.82
C LEU A 13 18.72 14.70 -13.61
N GLU A 14 18.48 15.85 -12.99
CA GLU A 14 19.53 16.84 -12.64
C GLU A 14 20.60 16.25 -11.72
N ARG A 15 20.24 15.28 -10.88
CA ARG A 15 21.15 14.55 -10.00
C ARG A 15 21.81 13.34 -10.64
N GLY A 16 21.53 13.06 -11.92
CA GLY A 16 22.08 11.92 -12.64
C GLY A 16 21.57 10.57 -12.14
N CYS A 17 20.34 10.51 -11.61
CA CYS A 17 19.73 9.25 -11.20
C CYS A 17 19.20 8.46 -12.41
N ASP A 18 19.43 7.14 -12.42
CA ASP A 18 18.96 6.25 -13.49
C ASP A 18 17.48 5.83 -13.33
N ILE A 19 16.98 5.82 -12.09
CA ILE A 19 15.66 5.30 -11.74
C ILE A 19 14.91 6.30 -10.86
N TYR A 20 13.67 6.56 -11.24
CA TYR A 20 12.69 7.27 -10.42
C TYR A 20 11.60 6.30 -9.95
N ASP A 21 11.58 6.00 -8.65
CA ASP A 21 10.68 5.01 -8.05
C ASP A 21 9.40 5.67 -7.48
N PHE A 22 8.26 5.40 -8.14
CA PHE A 22 6.93 5.85 -7.73
C PHE A 22 6.35 5.07 -6.54
N ARG A 23 7.05 4.05 -6.02
CA ARG A 23 6.62 3.15 -4.95
C ARG A 23 5.42 2.26 -5.31
N GLY A 24 4.99 1.45 -4.35
CA GLY A 24 3.99 0.40 -4.53
C GLY A 24 2.61 0.83 -5.00
N VAL A 25 1.91 -0.11 -5.61
CA VAL A 25 0.47 -0.09 -5.93
C VAL A 25 -0.15 -1.37 -5.35
N SER A 26 -1.46 -1.57 -5.48
CA SER A 26 -2.19 -2.74 -4.95
C SER A 26 -1.71 -4.10 -5.48
N GLY A 27 -0.94 -4.13 -6.57
CA GLY A 27 -0.56 -5.36 -7.29
C GLY A 27 -1.66 -5.83 -8.24
N ASP A 28 -2.92 -5.59 -7.90
CA ASP A 28 -4.07 -5.81 -8.78
C ASP A 28 -4.24 -4.63 -9.77
N THR A 29 -4.18 -4.96 -11.06
CA THR A 29 -4.31 -4.01 -12.19
C THR A 29 -5.68 -4.06 -12.87
N ASP A 30 -6.68 -4.74 -12.29
CA ASP A 30 -8.07 -4.69 -12.76
C ASP A 30 -8.62 -3.26 -12.62
N GLU A 31 -9.31 -2.77 -13.64
CA GLU A 31 -9.91 -1.43 -13.64
C GLU A 31 -11.03 -1.25 -12.61
N ASN A 32 -11.66 -2.37 -12.21
CA ASN A 32 -12.69 -2.40 -11.18
C ASN A 32 -12.10 -2.31 -9.76
N ASN A 33 -10.78 -2.43 -9.61
CA ASN A 33 -10.13 -2.27 -8.31
C ASN A 33 -10.25 -0.80 -7.85
N PRO A 34 -10.71 -0.53 -6.62
CA PRO A 34 -10.79 0.84 -6.06
C PRO A 34 -9.47 1.63 -6.12
N LEU A 35 -8.33 0.93 -6.14
CA LEU A 35 -6.98 1.50 -6.19
C LEU A 35 -6.40 1.60 -7.61
N TYR A 36 -7.15 1.20 -8.65
CA TYR A 36 -6.69 1.25 -10.04
C TYR A 36 -6.27 2.65 -10.49
N GLY A 37 -6.93 3.70 -9.98
CA GLY A 37 -6.58 5.08 -10.27
C GLY A 37 -5.12 5.42 -9.92
N LEU A 38 -4.59 4.85 -8.83
CA LEU A 38 -3.20 5.04 -8.42
C LEU A 38 -2.23 4.36 -9.39
N TYR A 39 -2.54 3.14 -9.83
CA TYR A 39 -1.78 2.44 -10.86
C TYR A 39 -1.79 3.21 -12.19
N ARG A 40 -2.98 3.61 -12.67
CA ARG A 40 -3.14 4.40 -13.90
C ARG A 40 -2.35 5.72 -13.85
N PHE A 41 -2.40 6.43 -12.72
CA PHE A 41 -1.65 7.67 -12.52
C PHE A 41 -0.14 7.47 -12.72
N LYS A 42 0.44 6.47 -12.05
CA LYS A 42 1.87 6.16 -12.13
C LYS A 42 2.25 5.66 -13.53
N LYS A 43 1.40 4.84 -14.14
CA LYS A 43 1.59 4.35 -15.51
C LYS A 43 1.63 5.49 -16.53
N GLY A 44 0.85 6.55 -16.31
CA GLY A 44 0.81 7.73 -17.17
C GLY A 44 2.14 8.49 -17.29
N PHE A 45 3.08 8.33 -16.35
CA PHE A 45 4.43 8.88 -16.44
C PHE A 45 5.44 7.97 -17.16
N GLY A 46 4.97 6.87 -17.76
CA GLY A 46 5.83 5.83 -18.33
C GLY A 46 6.35 4.82 -17.29
N GLY A 47 5.77 4.79 -16.10
CA GLY A 47 6.14 3.84 -15.04
C GLY A 47 6.06 2.38 -15.51
N LYS A 48 7.05 1.58 -15.10
CA LYS A 48 7.06 0.13 -15.30
C LYS A 48 6.56 -0.54 -14.01
N PHE A 49 5.48 -1.30 -14.11
CA PHE A 49 5.05 -2.16 -13.02
C PHE A 49 6.08 -3.28 -12.87
N THR A 50 6.69 -3.35 -11.70
CA THR A 50 7.74 -4.31 -11.38
C THR A 50 7.36 -4.99 -10.09
N GLU A 51 7.08 -6.28 -10.16
CA GLU A 51 6.85 -7.12 -8.99
C GLU A 51 8.19 -7.65 -8.50
N PHE A 52 8.47 -7.42 -7.22
CA PHE A 52 9.67 -7.94 -6.57
C PHE A 52 9.39 -9.33 -5.98
N ILE A 53 10.45 -10.03 -5.57
CA ILE A 53 10.36 -11.38 -4.99
C ILE A 53 9.52 -11.45 -3.69
N GLY A 54 9.23 -10.29 -3.10
CA GLY A 54 8.48 -10.18 -1.85
C GLY A 54 9.37 -10.38 -0.63
N GLU A 55 8.78 -10.90 0.43
CA GLU A 55 9.43 -11.11 1.72
C GLU A 55 10.05 -12.52 1.77
N LEU A 56 11.25 -12.61 2.36
CA LEU A 56 12.00 -13.85 2.51
C LEU A 56 12.35 -14.04 3.98
N ASP A 57 11.72 -15.01 4.63
CA ASP A 57 11.93 -15.29 6.04
C ASP A 57 12.89 -16.45 6.27
N TYR A 58 13.97 -16.18 7.02
CA TYR A 58 14.82 -17.23 7.57
C TYR A 58 14.42 -17.52 9.02
N VAL A 59 13.68 -18.60 9.21
CA VAL A 59 13.02 -18.91 10.49
C VAL A 59 14.00 -19.54 11.49
N PHE A 60 14.42 -18.76 12.50
CA PHE A 60 15.28 -19.26 13.59
C PHE A 60 14.53 -20.11 14.62
N ASN A 61 13.26 -19.80 14.89
CA ASN A 61 12.43 -20.54 15.83
C ASN A 61 11.02 -20.77 15.22
N PRO A 62 10.73 -21.99 14.76
CA PRO A 62 9.45 -22.31 14.11
C PRO A 62 8.22 -22.08 15.00
N PHE A 63 8.34 -22.31 16.32
CA PHE A 63 7.21 -22.17 17.24
C PHE A 63 6.82 -20.71 17.43
N ILE A 64 7.81 -19.83 17.61
CA ILE A 64 7.55 -18.40 17.76
C ILE A 64 6.98 -17.84 16.46
N TYR A 65 7.59 -18.17 15.32
CA TYR A 65 7.14 -17.71 14.00
C TYR A 65 5.67 -18.06 13.77
N PHE A 66 5.31 -19.34 13.94
CA PHE A 66 3.94 -19.80 13.80
C PHE A 66 2.97 -19.09 14.75
N THR A 67 3.39 -18.87 16.00
CA THR A 67 2.55 -18.19 16.99
C THR A 67 2.28 -16.75 16.59
N ILE A 68 3.32 -16.02 16.15
CA ILE A 68 3.19 -14.63 15.70
C ILE A 68 2.30 -14.53 14.47
N GLU A 69 2.52 -15.35 13.44
CA GLU A 69 1.70 -15.32 12.23
C GLU A 69 0.20 -15.54 12.53
N LYS A 70 -0.12 -16.53 13.38
CA LYS A 70 -1.51 -16.79 13.78
C LYS A 70 -2.09 -15.69 14.65
N ALA A 71 -1.32 -15.19 15.61
CA ALA A 71 -1.74 -14.10 16.48
C ALA A 71 -2.01 -12.81 15.69
N GLU A 72 -1.16 -12.50 14.72
CA GLU A 72 -1.31 -11.34 13.84
C GLU A 72 -2.59 -11.43 13.01
N HIS A 73 -2.84 -12.59 12.38
CA HIS A 73 -4.06 -12.80 11.60
C HIS A 73 -5.31 -12.59 12.47
N LEU A 74 -5.36 -13.23 13.65
CA LEU A 74 -6.47 -13.09 14.58
C LEU A 74 -6.66 -11.63 15.04
N PHE A 75 -5.56 -10.95 15.36
CA PHE A 75 -5.59 -9.55 15.78
C PHE A 75 -6.12 -8.63 14.68
N ARG A 76 -5.67 -8.81 13.43
CA ARG A 76 -6.13 -8.04 12.27
C ARG A 76 -7.64 -8.20 12.05
N GLU A 77 -8.16 -9.43 12.13
CA GLU A 77 -9.59 -9.70 12.00
C GLU A 77 -10.40 -9.11 13.16
N ALA A 78 -9.95 -9.32 14.40
CA ALA A 78 -10.60 -8.77 15.58
C ALA A 78 -10.65 -7.23 15.53
N ARG A 79 -9.53 -6.59 15.16
CA ARG A 79 -9.45 -5.12 15.01
C ARG A 79 -10.40 -4.63 13.93
N ARG A 80 -10.49 -5.31 12.79
CA ARG A 80 -11.42 -4.96 11.72
C ARG A 80 -12.87 -5.05 12.18
N MET A 81 -13.22 -6.12 12.89
CA MET A 81 -14.57 -6.32 13.43
C MET A 81 -14.92 -5.24 14.46
N LEU A 82 -14.01 -4.95 15.39
CA LEU A 82 -14.19 -3.88 16.38
C LEU A 82 -14.35 -2.51 15.72
N PHE A 83 -13.58 -2.20 14.68
CA PHE A 83 -13.73 -0.96 13.91
C PHE A 83 -15.13 -0.87 13.28
N VAL A 84 -15.59 -1.94 12.62
CA VAL A 84 -16.93 -2.00 12.01
C VAL A 84 -18.03 -1.87 13.07
N ILE A 85 -17.91 -2.54 14.21
CA ILE A 85 -18.88 -2.45 15.32
C ILE A 85 -18.92 -1.02 15.89
N LYS A 86 -17.75 -0.40 16.12
CA LYS A 86 -17.64 0.97 16.64
C LYS A 86 -18.24 2.02 15.69
N ASN A 87 -18.14 1.80 14.39
CA ASN A 87 -18.65 2.74 13.37
C ASN A 87 -20.04 2.34 12.84
N ARG A 88 -20.65 1.28 13.37
CA ARG A 88 -21.97 0.81 12.95
C ARG A 88 -23.03 1.86 13.32
N GLY A 89 -23.59 2.53 12.31
CA GLY A 89 -24.63 3.55 12.48
C GLY A 89 -24.15 5.00 12.40
N LYS A 90 -22.85 5.26 12.19
CA LYS A 90 -22.36 6.62 11.88
C LYS A 90 -22.57 6.95 10.40
N PRO A 91 -22.99 8.19 10.05
CA PRO A 91 -23.11 8.60 8.66
C PRO A 91 -21.73 8.67 7.98
N PRO A 92 -21.63 8.41 6.66
CA PRO A 92 -20.36 8.51 5.94
C PRO A 92 -19.78 9.94 6.04
N GLY A 93 -18.59 10.09 6.63
CA GLY A 93 -17.87 11.37 6.74
C GLY A 93 -17.48 11.82 8.15
N GLU A 94 -18.01 11.21 9.22
CA GLU A 94 -17.59 11.50 10.62
C GLU A 94 -16.44 10.60 11.13
N GLU A 95 -15.92 9.71 10.29
CA GLU A 95 -14.92 8.70 10.69
C GLU A 95 -13.52 9.29 10.91
N GLU A 96 -13.17 10.40 10.23
CA GLU A 96 -11.83 11.01 10.27
C GLU A 96 -11.60 11.96 11.47
N ALA A 97 -12.65 12.39 12.18
CA ALA A 97 -12.55 13.38 13.25
C ALA A 97 -12.12 12.81 14.62
N SER A 98 -11.69 11.55 14.69
CA SER A 98 -11.40 10.86 15.96
C SER A 98 -10.02 10.20 16.04
N VAL A 99 -9.07 10.65 15.21
CA VAL A 99 -7.64 10.30 15.29
C VAL A 99 -6.88 11.43 15.96
#